data_AF-H1DDJ5-F1
#
_entry.id   AF-H1DDJ5-F1
#
_cell.length_a   1.000
_cell.length_b   1.000
_cell.length_c   1.000
_cell.angle_alpha   90.00
_cell.angle_beta   90.00
_cell.angle_gamma   90.00
#
_symmetry.space_group_name_H-M   'P 1'
#
loop_
_entity.id
_entity.type
_entity.pdbx_description
1 polymer ?
#
loop_
_entity_poly.entity_id
_entity_poly.type
_entity_poly.pdbx_seq_one_letter_code
_entity_poly.pdbx_strand_id
1 'polypeptide(L)'
;SFFSIEPTKTYRDYFNVHMVYAVSRRACIGDDPSQVALGTVLDKTNGISNRLNLIPDYVYTAVPRGVIPYPSIIMNNNNVGLTFLKGSGIIEPNYSFSGYSIGGRGYLKSTVLHESVGHGFGLLADEYINYLSDDWQEISDSKKNRLKLDHEKGLSLNVSLTDDPTSVYWSHLIGHSRYPYVGVYEGGYYYASGVWRSEYESVMRSSRDYLYFNAISRELLVKRILELSGEGYSFEKFLQTDSDEGRPGKGTSVRLPFSIKRNGWVHHPPVMLDGH
;
A
#
# COMPACT_ATOMS: atom_id res chain seq x y z
N SER A 1 -3.28 13.88 -1.47
CA SER A 1 -3.45 12.66 -0.67
C SER A 1 -2.12 12.02 -0.28
N PHE A 2 -1.23 11.75 -1.24
CA PHE A 2 0.06 11.07 -1.01
C PHE A 2 0.86 11.64 0.19
N PHE A 3 1.05 12.95 0.27
CA PHE A 3 1.83 13.63 1.32
C PHE A 3 1.00 14.14 2.52
N SER A 4 -0.14 13.51 2.81
CA SER A 4 -1.09 14.06 3.79
C SER A 4 -0.94 13.52 5.21
N ILE A 5 -0.17 12.45 5.40
CA ILE A 5 0.11 11.80 6.69
C ILE A 5 1.58 11.40 6.73
N GLU A 6 2.07 11.05 7.91
CA GLU A 6 3.45 10.60 8.06
C GLU A 6 3.69 9.21 7.43
N PRO A 7 4.91 8.94 6.93
CA PRO A 7 6.07 9.83 6.91
C PRO A 7 6.17 10.71 5.66
N THR A 8 5.37 10.45 4.62
CA THR A 8 5.45 11.20 3.35
C THR A 8 5.12 12.68 3.52
N LYS A 9 4.38 13.06 4.57
CA LYS A 9 4.17 14.46 4.97
C LYS A 9 5.49 15.16 5.29
N THR A 10 6.30 14.59 6.19
CA THR A 10 7.62 15.13 6.57
C THR A 10 8.61 15.09 5.42
N TYR A 11 8.64 13.99 4.68
CA TYR A 11 9.61 13.75 3.61
C TYR A 11 9.16 14.25 2.23
N ARG A 12 8.19 15.17 2.17
CA ARG A 12 7.62 15.67 0.91
C ARG A 12 8.68 16.19 -0.07
N ASP A 13 9.69 16.87 0.44
CA ASP A 13 10.73 17.53 -0.38
C ASP A 13 11.69 16.52 -1.05
N TYR A 14 11.57 15.23 -0.74
CA TYR A 14 12.33 14.14 -1.39
C TYR A 14 11.68 13.67 -2.71
N PHE A 15 10.52 14.23 -3.08
CA PHE A 15 9.75 13.77 -4.23
C PHE A 15 9.62 14.86 -5.30
N ASN A 16 9.91 14.49 -6.55
CA ASN A 16 9.48 15.24 -7.72
C ASN A 16 8.10 14.73 -8.16
N VAL A 17 7.14 15.65 -8.30
CA VAL A 17 5.75 15.29 -8.63
C VAL A 17 5.36 15.90 -9.95
N HIS A 18 4.98 15.04 -10.90
CA HIS A 18 4.52 15.43 -12.23
C HIS A 18 3.05 15.05 -12.39
N MET A 19 2.26 15.97 -12.95
CA MET A 19 0.87 15.69 -13.33
C MET A 19 0.81 15.45 -14.84
N VAL A 20 0.41 14.24 -15.24
CA VAL A 20 0.25 13.85 -16.65
C VAL A 20 -1.24 13.68 -16.94
N TYR A 21 -1.76 14.40 -17.93
CA TYR A 21 -3.15 14.30 -18.35
C TYR A 21 -3.29 13.21 -19.43
N ALA A 22 -3.82 12.06 -19.05
CA ALA A 22 -4.16 10.98 -19.98
C ALA A 22 -5.62 11.13 -20.48
N VAL A 23 -5.81 11.80 -21.62
CA VAL A 23 -7.14 12.16 -22.13
C VAL A 23 -7.80 10.98 -22.85
N SER A 24 -8.93 10.52 -22.32
CA SER A 24 -9.69 9.37 -22.84
C SER A 24 -10.84 9.80 -23.75
N ARG A 25 -11.29 8.91 -24.67
CA ARG A 25 -12.46 9.16 -25.53
C ARG A 25 -13.77 9.08 -24.74
N ARG A 26 -13.81 8.26 -23.68
CA ARG A 26 -14.92 8.16 -22.74
C ARG A 26 -14.54 8.72 -21.37
N ALA A 27 -15.54 9.23 -20.66
CA ALA A 27 -15.36 9.85 -19.36
C ALA A 27 -15.01 8.86 -18.24
N CYS A 28 -15.32 7.57 -18.41
CA CYS A 28 -15.18 6.53 -17.40
C CYS A 28 -14.55 5.28 -18.03
N ILE A 29 -13.84 4.48 -17.23
CA ILE A 29 -13.36 3.17 -17.67
C ILE A 29 -14.53 2.21 -17.90
N GLY A 30 -14.39 1.35 -18.91
CA GLY A 30 -15.38 0.34 -19.29
C GLY A 30 -14.69 -0.99 -19.60
N ASP A 31 -15.22 -1.73 -20.56
CA ASP A 31 -14.72 -3.04 -21.00
C ASP A 31 -13.87 -3.00 -22.30
N ASP A 32 -14.01 -1.94 -23.09
CA ASP A 32 -13.20 -1.68 -24.29
C ASP A 32 -11.95 -0.82 -23.96
N PRO A 33 -10.74 -1.41 -24.00
CA PRO A 33 -9.52 -0.69 -23.65
C PRO A 33 -9.15 0.40 -24.68
N SER A 34 -9.67 0.34 -25.91
CA SER A 34 -9.37 1.33 -26.96
C SER A 34 -10.06 2.68 -26.75
N GLN A 35 -11.02 2.74 -25.81
CA GLN A 35 -11.79 3.95 -25.51
C GLN A 35 -11.15 4.83 -24.42
N VAL A 36 -10.10 4.34 -23.76
CA VAL A 36 -9.41 5.06 -22.68
C VAL A 36 -7.92 5.18 -22.94
N ALA A 37 -7.35 6.28 -22.45
CA ALA A 37 -5.97 6.70 -22.74
C ALA A 37 -4.92 5.67 -22.31
N LEU A 38 -5.14 5.02 -21.16
CA LEU A 38 -4.18 4.10 -20.56
C LEU A 38 -4.41 2.64 -20.98
N GLY A 39 -5.42 2.34 -21.80
CA GLY A 39 -5.73 0.95 -22.17
C GLY A 39 -6.25 0.08 -21.02
N THR A 40 -6.75 0.72 -19.97
CA THR A 40 -7.22 0.09 -18.73
C THR A 40 -8.73 -0.21 -18.79
N VAL A 41 -9.17 -1.34 -18.27
CA VAL A 41 -10.58 -1.75 -18.26
C VAL A 41 -11.01 -2.28 -16.90
N LEU A 42 -12.32 -2.35 -16.70
CA LEU A 42 -12.92 -3.14 -15.65
C LEU A 42 -12.80 -4.63 -15.98
N ASP A 43 -12.35 -5.42 -15.01
CA ASP A 43 -12.35 -6.88 -15.11
C ASP A 43 -13.07 -7.52 -13.91
N LYS A 44 -13.35 -8.82 -14.01
CA LYS A 44 -14.10 -9.58 -12.98
C LYS A 44 -13.23 -10.18 -11.88
N THR A 45 -11.92 -10.24 -12.07
CA THR A 45 -10.95 -10.90 -11.19
C THR A 45 -10.39 -9.91 -10.17
N ASN A 46 -9.79 -8.82 -10.64
CA ASN A 46 -9.11 -7.81 -9.84
C ASN A 46 -9.82 -6.46 -9.86
N GLY A 47 -10.97 -6.38 -10.55
CA GLY A 47 -11.70 -5.13 -10.76
C GLY A 47 -11.08 -4.22 -11.83
N ILE A 48 -9.76 -4.29 -12.04
CA ILE A 48 -9.00 -3.48 -13.00
C ILE A 48 -7.93 -4.31 -13.72
N SER A 49 -7.88 -4.20 -15.05
CA SER A 49 -6.82 -4.77 -15.89
C SER A 49 -6.25 -3.72 -16.82
N ASN A 50 -4.93 -3.72 -17.00
CA ASN A 50 -4.23 -2.88 -17.97
C ASN A 50 -3.95 -3.67 -19.26
N ARG A 51 -4.88 -3.67 -20.22
CA ARG A 51 -4.83 -4.60 -21.38
C ARG A 51 -3.86 -4.19 -22.47
N LEU A 52 -3.69 -2.90 -22.71
CA LEU A 52 -2.83 -2.40 -23.80
C LEU A 52 -1.43 -1.97 -23.32
N ASN A 53 -1.16 -2.05 -22.01
CA ASN A 53 0.15 -1.72 -21.43
C ASN A 53 0.68 -0.31 -21.80
N LEU A 54 -0.20 0.68 -21.91
CA LEU A 54 0.16 2.03 -22.39
C LEU A 54 0.69 2.96 -21.29
N ILE A 55 0.69 2.55 -20.02
CA ILE A 55 1.15 3.37 -18.89
C ILE A 55 2.58 3.93 -19.10
N PRO A 56 3.58 3.13 -19.52
CA PRO A 56 4.94 3.63 -19.72
C PRO A 56 5.00 4.79 -20.72
N ASP A 57 4.18 4.78 -21.77
CA ASP A 57 4.16 5.82 -22.80
C ASP A 57 3.79 7.19 -22.23
N TYR A 58 2.90 7.24 -21.24
CA TYR A 58 2.53 8.48 -20.55
C TYR A 58 3.57 8.91 -19.53
N VAL A 59 4.08 7.95 -18.75
CA VAL A 59 5.02 8.23 -17.65
C VAL A 59 6.29 8.88 -18.17
N TYR A 60 6.87 8.34 -19.25
CA TYR A 60 8.11 8.85 -19.83
C TYR A 60 7.94 10.12 -20.67
N THR A 61 6.74 10.72 -20.74
CA THR A 61 6.57 12.09 -21.26
C THR A 61 7.01 13.15 -20.25
N ALA A 62 6.94 12.84 -18.95
CA ALA A 62 7.20 13.80 -17.89
C ALA A 62 8.46 13.47 -17.07
N VAL A 63 8.88 12.20 -17.08
CA VAL A 63 10.03 11.71 -16.32
C VAL A 63 11.14 11.29 -17.29
N PRO A 64 12.38 11.81 -17.14
CA PRO A 64 13.51 11.40 -17.98
C PRO A 64 13.73 9.89 -17.93
N ARG A 65 14.08 9.31 -19.09
CA ARG A 65 14.51 7.90 -19.15
C ARG A 65 15.77 7.73 -18.31
N GLY A 66 15.73 6.81 -17.33
CA GLY A 66 16.82 6.57 -16.36
C GLY A 66 16.46 6.94 -14.92
N VAL A 67 15.38 7.70 -14.70
CA VAL A 67 14.75 7.83 -13.38
C VAL A 67 13.67 6.76 -13.28
N ILE A 68 13.61 6.06 -12.15
CA ILE A 68 12.57 5.06 -11.86
C ILE A 68 11.32 5.81 -11.39
N PRO A 69 10.26 5.89 -12.20
CA PRO A 69 9.06 6.62 -11.83
C PRO A 69 8.17 5.78 -10.92
N TYR A 70 7.29 6.45 -10.18
CA TYR A 70 6.19 5.80 -9.49
C TYR A 70 4.84 6.37 -9.96
N PRO A 71 4.14 5.71 -10.91
CA PRO A 71 2.85 6.17 -11.41
C PRO A 71 1.72 5.87 -10.42
N SER A 72 1.12 6.94 -9.87
CA SER A 72 -0.15 6.89 -9.12
C SER A 72 -1.27 7.40 -10.01
N ILE A 73 -2.17 6.50 -10.44
CA ILE A 73 -3.16 6.74 -11.47
C ILE A 73 -4.53 6.95 -10.83
N ILE A 74 -5.19 8.06 -11.15
CA ILE A 74 -6.55 8.35 -10.69
C ILE A 74 -7.52 8.01 -11.83
N MET A 75 -8.50 7.15 -11.57
CA MET A 75 -9.51 6.76 -12.56
C MET A 75 -10.85 7.41 -12.26
N ASN A 76 -11.48 7.98 -13.27
CA ASN A 76 -12.75 8.68 -13.09
C ASN A 76 -13.94 7.70 -12.99
N ASN A 77 -14.89 8.06 -12.12
CA ASN A 77 -16.14 7.36 -11.83
C ASN A 77 -15.95 5.87 -11.47
N ASN A 78 -15.02 5.61 -10.55
CA ASN A 78 -14.66 4.27 -10.12
C ASN A 78 -14.40 4.27 -8.60
N ASN A 79 -14.59 3.12 -7.93
CA ASN A 79 -14.37 2.96 -6.48
C ASN A 79 -13.34 1.86 -6.15
N VAL A 80 -12.66 1.30 -7.15
CA VAL A 80 -11.67 0.23 -7.00
C VAL A 80 -10.30 0.83 -6.70
N GLY A 81 -9.58 0.19 -5.78
CA GLY A 81 -8.15 0.37 -5.57
C GLY A 81 -7.42 -0.90 -6.00
N LEU A 82 -6.33 -0.75 -6.75
CA LEU A 82 -5.47 -1.87 -7.11
C LEU A 82 -4.05 -1.40 -7.36
N THR A 83 -3.08 -2.20 -6.92
CA THR A 83 -1.67 -1.99 -7.19
C THR A 83 -1.08 -3.14 -8.00
N PHE A 84 -0.26 -2.81 -8.99
CA PHE A 84 0.56 -3.77 -9.73
C PHE A 84 2.01 -3.62 -9.30
N LEU A 85 2.62 -4.74 -8.92
CA LEU A 85 3.99 -4.79 -8.43
C LEU A 85 4.88 -5.57 -9.40
N LYS A 86 6.04 -5.00 -9.70
CA LYS A 86 7.15 -5.53 -10.48
C LYS A 86 8.36 -5.72 -9.57
N GLY A 87 8.18 -6.56 -8.53
CA GLY A 87 9.15 -6.72 -7.45
C GLY A 87 9.36 -5.44 -6.66
N SER A 88 10.62 -5.01 -6.50
CA SER A 88 10.96 -3.78 -5.77
C SER A 88 10.63 -2.49 -6.52
N GLY A 89 10.18 -2.58 -7.78
CA GLY A 89 9.89 -1.43 -8.61
C GLY A 89 11.13 -0.72 -9.19
N ILE A 90 12.35 -1.25 -8.94
CA ILE A 90 13.62 -0.59 -9.32
C ILE A 90 13.98 -0.84 -10.79
N ILE A 91 13.66 -2.01 -11.35
CA ILE A 91 13.96 -2.33 -12.75
C ILE A 91 12.79 -1.90 -13.64
N GLU A 92 11.59 -2.34 -13.28
CA GLU A 92 10.34 -1.93 -13.90
C GLU A 92 9.47 -1.25 -12.84
N PRO A 93 8.81 -0.12 -13.16
CA PRO A 93 8.06 0.65 -12.17
C PRO A 93 6.80 -0.09 -11.71
N ASN A 94 6.56 -0.07 -10.40
CA ASN A 94 5.26 -0.37 -9.82
C ASN A 94 4.27 0.75 -10.16
N TYR A 95 2.98 0.44 -10.28
CA TYR A 95 1.94 1.46 -10.47
C TYR A 95 0.68 1.10 -9.69
N SER A 96 -0.05 2.13 -9.25
CA SER A 96 -1.31 1.97 -8.54
C SER A 96 -2.43 2.71 -9.23
N PHE A 97 -3.64 2.18 -9.06
CA PHE A 97 -4.88 2.78 -9.49
C PHE A 97 -5.74 3.14 -8.27
N SER A 98 -6.25 4.35 -8.26
CA SER A 98 -7.19 4.84 -7.25
C SER A 98 -8.44 5.38 -7.94
N GLY A 99 -9.57 4.70 -7.75
CA GLY A 99 -10.86 5.16 -8.21
C GLY A 99 -11.30 6.48 -7.55
N TYR A 100 -11.79 7.40 -8.37
CA TYR A 100 -12.44 8.63 -7.93
C TYR A 100 -13.89 8.66 -8.41
N SER A 101 -14.84 8.55 -7.48
CA SER A 101 -16.25 8.89 -7.74
C SER A 101 -16.52 10.35 -7.42
N ILE A 102 -17.51 10.95 -8.10
CA ILE A 102 -17.91 12.36 -7.90
C ILE A 102 -18.21 12.60 -6.42
N GLY A 103 -17.56 13.61 -5.83
CA GLY A 103 -17.68 13.96 -4.40
C GLY A 103 -16.87 13.06 -3.44
N GLY A 104 -16.25 11.99 -3.93
CA GLY A 104 -15.52 10.99 -3.16
C GLY A 104 -14.09 11.37 -2.77
N ARG A 105 -13.80 12.64 -2.45
CA ARG A 105 -12.41 13.09 -2.15
C ARG A 105 -11.80 12.39 -0.94
N GLY A 106 -12.60 12.11 0.09
CA GLY A 106 -12.14 11.37 1.27
C GLY A 106 -11.75 9.93 0.93
N TYR A 107 -12.54 9.24 0.10
CA TYR A 107 -12.23 7.89 -0.37
C TYR A 107 -11.01 7.87 -1.29
N LEU A 108 -10.90 8.83 -2.20
CA LEU A 108 -9.69 8.96 -3.01
C LEU A 108 -8.45 9.15 -2.13
N LYS A 109 -8.57 9.89 -1.02
CA LYS A 109 -7.49 10.03 -0.05
C LYS A 109 -7.09 8.69 0.56
N SER A 110 -8.04 7.91 1.07
CA SER A 110 -7.76 6.59 1.66
C SER A 110 -7.16 5.62 0.65
N THR A 111 -7.70 5.57 -0.57
CA THR A 111 -7.20 4.67 -1.62
C THR A 111 -5.80 5.05 -2.09
N VAL A 112 -5.51 6.35 -2.29
CA VAL A 112 -4.15 6.79 -2.64
C VAL A 112 -3.15 6.46 -1.52
N LEU A 113 -3.55 6.56 -0.25
CA LEU A 113 -2.65 6.19 0.85
C LEU A 113 -2.40 4.68 0.88
N HIS A 114 -3.44 3.86 0.77
CA HIS A 114 -3.32 2.40 0.82
C HIS A 114 -2.59 1.84 -0.43
N GLU A 115 -3.09 2.15 -1.62
CA GLU A 115 -2.56 1.64 -2.88
C GLU A 115 -1.27 2.34 -3.27
N SER A 116 -1.28 3.68 -3.26
CA SER A 116 -0.16 4.41 -3.83
C SER A 116 1.02 4.53 -2.87
N VAL A 117 0.75 4.92 -1.63
CA VAL A 117 1.81 5.05 -0.62
C VAL A 117 2.16 3.69 -0.04
N GLY A 118 1.18 2.88 0.36
CA GLY A 118 1.40 1.60 1.02
C GLY A 118 1.97 0.53 0.11
N HIS A 119 1.17 0.02 -0.83
CA HIS A 119 1.62 -1.05 -1.71
C HIS A 119 2.64 -0.58 -2.75
N GLY A 120 2.28 0.39 -3.59
CA GLY A 120 3.04 0.67 -4.79
C GLY A 120 4.39 1.33 -4.50
N PHE A 121 4.38 2.35 -3.64
CA PHE A 121 5.61 2.97 -3.17
C PHE A 121 6.23 2.17 -2.03
N GLY A 122 5.53 1.91 -0.93
CA GLY A 122 6.08 1.33 0.30
C GLY A 122 6.34 -0.18 0.29
N LEU A 123 5.88 -0.90 -0.74
CA LEU A 123 5.99 -2.36 -0.85
C LEU A 123 5.36 -3.11 0.33
N LEU A 124 4.36 -2.50 0.98
CA LEU A 124 3.69 -3.07 2.15
C LEU A 124 2.65 -4.10 1.73
N ALA A 125 2.45 -5.12 2.56
CA ALA A 125 1.35 -6.06 2.46
C ALA A 125 0.07 -5.50 3.10
N ASP A 126 -1.06 -6.08 2.73
CA ASP A 126 -2.32 -5.90 3.44
C ASP A 126 -2.28 -6.50 4.84
N GLU A 127 -2.90 -5.82 5.79
CA GLU A 127 -3.00 -6.23 7.19
C GLU A 127 -4.43 -6.63 7.59
N TYR A 128 -5.39 -6.56 6.66
CA TYR A 128 -6.76 -6.98 6.90
C TYR A 128 -6.96 -8.49 6.73
N ILE A 129 -8.05 -8.99 7.30
CA ILE A 129 -8.54 -10.36 7.11
C ILE A 129 -9.65 -10.30 6.05
N ASN A 130 -9.58 -11.16 5.04
CA ASN A 130 -10.59 -11.20 3.98
C ASN A 130 -11.67 -12.24 4.29
N TYR A 131 -12.62 -11.90 5.16
CA TYR A 131 -13.75 -12.79 5.52
C TYR A 131 -14.67 -13.17 4.36
N LEU A 132 -14.45 -12.62 3.16
CA LEU A 132 -15.20 -12.98 1.94
C LEU A 132 -14.48 -14.05 1.11
N SER A 133 -13.22 -14.38 1.40
CA SER A 133 -12.54 -15.53 0.78
C SER A 133 -13.06 -16.83 1.38
N ASP A 134 -13.00 -17.94 0.67
CA ASP A 134 -13.38 -19.24 1.24
C ASP A 134 -12.32 -19.81 2.21
N ASP A 135 -11.09 -19.30 2.14
CA ASP A 135 -9.91 -19.82 2.86
C ASP A 135 -9.26 -18.79 3.80
N TRP A 136 -10.05 -17.89 4.37
CA TRP A 136 -9.57 -16.79 5.23
C TRP A 136 -9.07 -17.22 6.61
N GLN A 137 -9.34 -18.45 7.05
CA GLN A 137 -9.12 -18.85 8.44
C GLN A 137 -7.63 -18.97 8.76
N GLU A 138 -6.90 -19.79 8.01
CA GLU A 138 -5.45 -19.99 8.19
C GLU A 138 -4.76 -19.94 6.83
N ILE A 139 -3.62 -19.27 6.77
CA ILE A 139 -2.79 -19.23 5.57
C ILE A 139 -2.26 -20.63 5.22
N SER A 140 -2.45 -21.07 3.97
CA SER A 140 -1.91 -22.34 3.47
C SER A 140 -0.39 -22.30 3.30
N ASP A 141 0.27 -23.46 3.32
CA ASP A 141 1.73 -23.55 3.12
C ASP A 141 2.22 -22.96 1.79
N SER A 142 1.43 -23.12 0.72
CA SER A 142 1.75 -22.52 -0.58
C SER A 142 1.79 -20.99 -0.51
N LYS A 143 0.86 -20.38 0.24
CA LYS A 143 0.77 -18.94 0.45
C LYS A 143 1.84 -18.44 1.44
N LYS A 144 2.16 -19.23 2.47
CA LYS A 144 3.33 -18.98 3.36
C LYS A 144 4.62 -18.95 2.54
N ASN A 145 4.83 -19.91 1.64
CA ASN A 145 6.03 -19.96 0.78
C ASN A 145 6.10 -18.76 -0.16
N ARG A 146 4.97 -18.30 -0.73
CA ARG A 146 4.96 -17.08 -1.53
C ARG A 146 5.37 -15.86 -0.70
N LEU A 147 4.79 -15.69 0.48
CA LEU A 147 5.12 -14.57 1.37
C LEU A 147 6.60 -14.59 1.80
N LYS A 148 7.19 -15.78 2.05
CA LYS A 148 8.63 -15.92 2.30
C LYS A 148 9.48 -15.40 1.13
N LEU A 149 9.13 -15.78 -0.11
CA LEU A 149 9.83 -15.30 -1.31
C LEU A 149 9.70 -13.78 -1.50
N ASP A 150 8.56 -13.20 -1.11
CA ASP A 150 8.36 -11.75 -1.13
C ASP A 150 9.23 -11.07 -0.06
N HIS A 151 9.31 -11.63 1.14
CA HIS A 151 10.21 -11.14 2.20
C HIS A 151 11.69 -11.19 1.80
N GLU A 152 12.14 -12.28 1.15
CA GLU A 152 13.52 -12.42 0.65
C GLU A 152 13.90 -11.32 -0.36
N LYS A 153 12.91 -10.74 -1.03
CA LYS A 153 13.06 -9.61 -1.97
C LYS A 153 12.88 -8.25 -1.30
N GLY A 154 12.61 -8.21 0.00
CA GLY A 154 12.36 -6.99 0.77
C GLY A 154 10.94 -6.41 0.62
N LEU A 155 9.97 -7.22 0.20
CA LEU A 155 8.56 -6.83 0.13
C LEU A 155 7.82 -7.32 1.39
N SER A 156 6.65 -6.72 1.67
CA SER A 156 5.69 -7.22 2.67
C SER A 156 6.22 -7.33 4.10
N LEU A 157 7.29 -6.60 4.45
CA LEU A 157 7.96 -6.70 5.75
C LEU A 157 7.14 -6.10 6.92
N ASN A 158 5.96 -5.54 6.67
CA ASN A 158 5.01 -5.12 7.71
C ASN A 158 4.14 -6.27 8.26
N VAL A 159 4.27 -7.48 7.69
CA VAL A 159 3.66 -8.71 8.23
C VAL A 159 4.74 -9.77 8.48
N SER A 160 4.41 -10.79 9.28
CA SER A 160 5.33 -11.87 9.67
C SER A 160 4.65 -13.23 9.63
N LEU A 161 5.43 -14.29 9.39
CA LEU A 161 5.02 -15.70 9.50
C LEU A 161 5.42 -16.34 10.85
N THR A 162 5.89 -15.55 11.79
CA THR A 162 6.20 -15.96 13.16
C THR A 162 5.62 -14.96 14.16
N ASP A 163 5.20 -15.47 15.32
CA ASP A 163 4.75 -14.73 16.49
C ASP A 163 5.88 -14.40 17.47
N ASP A 164 7.10 -14.89 17.23
CA ASP A 164 8.25 -14.65 18.10
C ASP A 164 8.67 -13.16 18.03
N PRO A 165 8.51 -12.40 19.12
CA PRO A 165 8.82 -10.97 19.14
C PRO A 165 10.29 -10.65 18.87
N THR A 166 11.19 -11.64 18.99
CA THR A 166 12.61 -11.44 18.69
C THR A 166 12.96 -11.66 17.22
N SER A 167 12.08 -12.32 16.46
CA SER A 167 12.33 -12.75 15.08
C SER A 167 11.48 -12.01 14.03
N VAL A 168 10.44 -11.27 14.42
CA VAL A 168 9.67 -10.40 13.51
C VAL A 168 10.51 -9.25 12.95
N TYR A 169 10.18 -8.74 11.76
CA TYR A 169 10.93 -7.65 11.11
C TYR A 169 10.95 -6.32 11.86
N TRP A 170 10.07 -6.16 12.85
CA TRP A 170 9.98 -4.99 13.72
C TRP A 170 10.40 -5.27 15.16
N SER A 171 11.20 -6.32 15.39
CA SER A 171 11.62 -6.74 16.74
C SER A 171 12.33 -5.62 17.51
N HIS A 172 13.10 -4.77 16.83
CA HIS A 172 13.77 -3.60 17.42
C HIS A 172 12.82 -2.49 17.87
N LEU A 173 11.57 -2.48 17.39
CA LEU A 173 10.53 -1.56 17.85
C LEU A 173 9.82 -2.09 19.11
N ILE A 174 9.82 -3.40 19.33
CA ILE A 174 9.16 -4.03 20.48
C ILE A 174 9.93 -3.68 21.76
N GLY A 175 9.22 -3.11 22.74
CA GLY A 175 9.82 -2.65 23.99
C GLY A 175 10.56 -1.31 23.90
N HIS A 176 10.66 -0.71 22.71
CA HIS A 176 11.23 0.62 22.55
C HIS A 176 10.29 1.68 23.15
N SER A 177 10.81 2.57 24.00
CA SER A 177 10.00 3.52 24.78
C SER A 177 9.17 4.50 23.93
N ARG A 178 9.62 4.79 22.71
CA ARG A 178 8.87 5.61 21.73
C ARG A 178 7.66 4.87 21.12
N TYR A 179 7.67 3.54 21.13
CA TYR A 179 6.69 2.70 20.46
C TYR A 179 6.07 1.66 21.41
N PRO A 180 5.55 2.06 22.59
CA PRO A 180 5.09 1.11 23.61
C PRO A 180 3.85 0.30 23.19
N TYR A 181 3.24 0.66 22.07
CA TYR A 181 2.07 0.02 21.49
C TYR A 181 2.40 -1.01 20.40
N VAL A 182 3.67 -1.14 20.01
CA VAL A 182 4.11 -2.13 19.03
C VAL A 182 4.21 -3.49 19.71
N GLY A 183 3.62 -4.50 19.08
CA GLY A 183 3.58 -5.86 19.56
C GLY A 183 3.52 -6.86 18.40
N VAL A 184 2.94 -8.02 18.64
CA VAL A 184 2.79 -9.08 17.64
C VAL A 184 1.34 -9.55 17.69
N TYR A 185 0.55 -9.12 16.71
CA TYR A 185 -0.89 -9.34 16.67
C TYR A 185 -1.25 -10.28 15.53
N GLU A 186 -1.89 -11.40 15.86
CA GLU A 186 -2.31 -12.37 14.86
C GLU A 186 -3.41 -11.80 13.95
N GLY A 187 -3.36 -12.21 12.69
CA GLY A 187 -4.22 -11.78 11.60
C GLY A 187 -3.54 -10.76 10.71
N GLY A 188 -3.65 -10.96 9.40
CA GLY A 188 -3.03 -10.11 8.39
C GLY A 188 -2.86 -10.88 7.09
N TYR A 189 -2.49 -10.17 6.03
CA TYR A 189 -2.30 -10.76 4.70
C TYR A 189 -3.49 -11.62 4.28
N TYR A 190 -4.72 -11.15 4.55
CA TYR A 190 -6.01 -11.80 4.25
C TYR A 190 -6.44 -12.93 5.20
N TYR A 191 -5.57 -13.41 6.11
CA TYR A 191 -5.86 -14.57 6.96
C TYR A 191 -6.04 -14.19 8.42
N ALA A 192 -6.89 -14.92 9.13
CA ALA A 192 -7.10 -14.75 10.57
C ALA A 192 -5.99 -15.37 11.42
N SER A 193 -5.32 -16.42 10.92
CA SER A 193 -4.26 -17.14 11.63
C SER A 193 -3.05 -17.44 10.72
N GLY A 194 -1.88 -17.54 11.35
CA GLY A 194 -0.61 -17.88 10.70
C GLY A 194 0.15 -16.71 10.08
N VAL A 195 -0.36 -15.48 10.25
CA VAL A 195 0.31 -14.22 9.87
C VAL A 195 0.12 -13.20 10.99
N TRP A 196 1.15 -12.42 11.29
CA TRP A 196 1.13 -11.41 12.35
C TRP A 196 1.47 -10.02 11.81
N ARG A 197 0.96 -8.99 12.47
CA ARG A 197 1.22 -7.56 12.21
C ARG A 197 1.67 -6.85 13.50
N SER A 198 2.25 -5.66 13.36
CA SER A 198 2.91 -4.96 14.47
C SER A 198 1.97 -4.17 15.39
N GLU A 199 0.80 -3.75 14.88
CA GLU A 199 -0.18 -2.93 15.60
C GLU A 199 -1.60 -3.38 15.27
N TYR A 200 -2.56 -3.01 16.13
CA TYR A 200 -3.97 -3.24 15.81
C TYR A 200 -4.40 -2.47 14.58
N GLU A 201 -4.06 -1.19 14.46
CA GLU A 201 -4.61 -0.31 13.43
C GLU A 201 -3.55 0.28 12.52
N SER A 202 -3.86 0.29 11.23
CA SER A 202 -3.02 0.80 10.14
C SER A 202 -3.91 1.08 8.93
N VAL A 203 -3.48 1.96 8.05
CA VAL A 203 -4.09 2.19 6.75
C VAL A 203 -4.02 0.93 5.87
N MET A 204 -3.05 0.04 6.13
CA MET A 204 -2.96 -1.27 5.48
C MET A 204 -4.00 -2.27 6.00
N ARG A 205 -4.68 -1.96 7.12
CA ARG A 205 -5.76 -2.78 7.69
C ARG A 205 -7.15 -2.20 7.44
N SER A 206 -7.36 -0.92 7.75
CA SER A 206 -8.61 -0.21 7.44
C SER A 206 -8.30 1.22 7.01
N SER A 207 -8.09 1.38 5.70
CA SER A 207 -7.77 2.67 5.09
C SER A 207 -8.88 3.71 5.23
N ARG A 208 -10.13 3.26 5.42
CA ARG A 208 -11.30 4.15 5.60
C ARG A 208 -11.36 4.75 7.00
N ASP A 209 -11.05 3.95 8.01
CA ASP A 209 -11.20 4.34 9.41
C ASP A 209 -9.92 4.94 9.97
N TYR A 210 -8.76 4.52 9.44
CA TYR A 210 -7.44 4.86 9.97
C TYR A 210 -6.52 5.38 8.88
N LEU A 211 -6.37 6.72 8.83
CA LEU A 211 -5.40 7.40 7.97
C LEU A 211 -4.05 7.50 8.69
N TYR A 212 -3.46 6.36 9.01
CA TYR A 212 -2.23 6.22 9.80
C TYR A 212 -1.48 4.96 9.38
N PHE A 213 -0.19 5.08 9.11
CA PHE A 213 0.69 3.91 8.95
C PHE A 213 1.24 3.50 10.32
N ASN A 214 1.21 2.20 10.64
CA ASN A 214 1.87 1.67 11.85
C ASN A 214 3.39 1.92 11.82
N ALA A 215 4.05 1.80 12.98
CA ALA A 215 5.44 2.21 13.17
C ALA A 215 6.41 1.53 12.18
N ILE A 216 6.28 0.22 11.97
CA ILE A 216 7.11 -0.50 10.99
C ILE A 216 6.83 -0.04 9.56
N SER A 217 5.56 0.23 9.20
CA SER A 217 5.22 0.78 7.88
C SER A 217 5.84 2.15 7.66
N ARG A 218 5.84 3.03 8.69
CA ARG A 218 6.53 4.34 8.60
C ARG A 218 8.03 4.17 8.44
N GLU A 219 8.65 3.26 9.19
CA GLU A 219 10.08 2.98 9.07
C GLU A 219 10.44 2.48 7.67
N LEU A 220 9.69 1.50 7.14
CA LEU A 220 9.91 0.95 5.79
C LEU A 220 9.75 2.03 4.71
N LEU A 221 8.75 2.90 4.84
CA LEU A 221 8.56 4.04 3.95
C LEU A 221 9.73 5.03 4.02
N VAL A 222 10.20 5.40 5.23
CA VAL A 222 11.37 6.29 5.41
C VAL A 222 12.63 5.65 4.83
N LYS A 223 12.88 4.39 5.15
CA LYS A 223 14.03 3.63 4.61
C LYS A 223 14.05 3.69 3.09
N ARG A 224 12.91 3.42 2.45
CA ARG A 224 12.80 3.47 0.99
C ARG A 224 13.00 4.87 0.42
N ILE A 225 12.45 5.91 1.05
CA ILE A 225 12.67 7.31 0.64
C ILE A 225 14.16 7.65 0.66
N LEU A 226 14.85 7.31 1.75
CA LEU A 226 16.26 7.61 1.95
C LEU A 226 17.20 6.78 1.06
N GLU A 227 16.84 5.53 0.77
CA GLU A 227 17.55 4.69 -0.19
C GLU A 227 17.45 5.25 -1.61
N LEU A 228 16.24 5.63 -2.04
CA LEU A 228 16.01 6.19 -3.37
C LEU A 228 16.60 7.60 -3.55
N SER A 229 16.76 8.36 -2.46
CA SER A 229 17.45 9.67 -2.51
C SER A 229 18.97 9.56 -2.43
N GLY A 230 19.51 8.40 -2.07
CA GLY A 230 20.94 8.18 -1.85
C GLY A 230 21.48 8.72 -0.53
N GLU A 231 20.63 9.24 0.36
CA GLU A 231 21.07 9.80 1.66
C GLU A 231 21.41 8.71 2.69
N GLY A 232 20.86 7.51 2.51
CA GLY A 232 21.08 6.39 3.40
C GLY A 232 20.21 6.43 4.67
N TYR A 233 19.87 5.23 5.15
CA TYR A 233 19.02 5.02 6.31
C TYR A 233 19.84 4.76 7.59
N SER A 234 19.39 5.31 8.72
CA SER A 234 19.75 4.84 10.06
C SER A 234 18.53 4.87 10.98
N PHE A 235 18.49 3.96 11.94
CA PHE A 235 17.39 3.88 12.90
C PHE A 235 17.32 5.13 13.77
N GLU A 236 18.46 5.70 14.16
CA GLU A 236 18.53 6.94 14.93
C GLU A 236 17.91 8.12 14.18
N LYS A 237 18.15 8.23 12.85
CA LYS A 237 17.56 9.29 12.03
C LYS A 237 16.04 9.11 11.91
N PHE A 238 15.59 7.87 11.74
CA PHE A 238 14.17 7.55 11.81
C PHE A 238 13.57 7.96 13.16
N LEU A 239 14.16 7.54 14.27
CA LEU A 239 13.72 7.93 15.62
C LEU A 239 13.65 9.45 15.81
N GLN A 240 14.59 10.22 15.27
CA GLN A 240 14.58 11.68 15.44
C GLN A 240 13.41 12.35 14.72
N THR A 241 12.99 11.80 13.58
CA THR A 241 12.02 12.44 12.67
C THR A 241 10.63 11.79 12.69
N ASP A 242 10.52 10.55 13.16
CA ASP A 242 9.25 9.81 13.13
C ASP A 242 8.17 10.49 13.97
N SER A 243 6.93 10.46 13.50
CA SER A 243 5.79 10.99 14.21
C SER A 243 4.61 10.05 14.08
N ASP A 244 4.01 9.70 15.21
CA ASP A 244 2.78 8.90 15.28
C ASP A 244 1.51 9.76 15.18
N GLU A 245 1.61 10.96 14.59
CA GLU A 245 0.47 11.83 14.33
C GLU A 245 -0.63 11.07 13.57
N GLY A 246 -1.87 11.16 14.06
CA GLY A 246 -3.01 10.44 13.50
C GLY A 246 -3.19 9.01 14.01
N ARG A 247 -2.32 8.50 14.89
CA ARG A 247 -2.49 7.18 15.52
C ARG A 247 -3.83 7.09 16.26
N PRO A 248 -4.68 6.08 15.95
CA PRO A 248 -5.94 5.87 16.65
C PRO A 248 -5.72 5.57 18.15
N GLY A 249 -6.59 6.10 19.02
CA GLY A 249 -6.57 5.78 20.45
C GLY A 249 -5.43 6.42 21.26
N LYS A 250 -4.77 7.47 20.75
CA LYS A 250 -3.81 8.27 21.53
C LYS A 250 -4.54 8.95 22.71
N GLY A 251 -4.52 8.31 23.89
CA GLY A 251 -5.07 8.82 25.15
C GLY A 251 -6.33 8.13 25.71
N THR A 252 -6.87 7.08 25.07
CA THR A 252 -8.02 6.31 25.61
C THR A 252 -7.98 4.86 25.17
N SER A 253 -8.47 3.98 26.06
CA SER A 253 -8.62 2.54 25.85
C SER A 253 -9.46 2.24 24.61
N VAL A 254 -8.90 1.40 23.74
CA VAL A 254 -9.44 0.99 22.44
C VAL A 254 -10.86 0.45 22.61
N ARG A 255 -11.85 1.09 21.95
CA ARG A 255 -13.14 0.45 21.65
C ARG A 255 -13.06 -0.12 20.25
N LEU A 256 -13.29 -1.43 20.16
CA LEU A 256 -13.51 -2.14 18.90
C LEU A 256 -14.72 -1.53 18.17
N PRO A 257 -14.59 -1.06 16.91
CA PRO A 257 -15.77 -0.73 16.13
C PRO A 257 -16.42 -2.03 15.65
N PHE A 258 -17.44 -2.48 16.37
CA PHE A 258 -18.44 -3.39 15.82
C PHE A 258 -19.38 -2.58 14.91
N SER A 259 -19.11 -2.58 13.61
CA SER A 259 -20.15 -2.52 12.57
C SER A 259 -19.55 -2.77 11.19
N ILE A 260 -19.78 -3.95 10.62
CA ILE A 260 -19.58 -4.18 9.18
C ILE A 260 -20.77 -3.52 8.46
N LYS A 261 -20.65 -2.24 8.10
CA LYS A 261 -21.53 -1.66 7.08
C LYS A 261 -20.94 -1.96 5.71
N ARG A 262 -21.52 -2.96 5.03
CA ARG A 262 -21.28 -3.22 3.59
C ARG A 262 -21.58 -1.96 2.79
N ASN A 263 -20.59 -1.47 2.06
CA ASN A 263 -20.76 -0.66 0.85
C ASN A 263 -19.85 -1.25 -0.24
N GLY A 264 -20.28 -1.17 -1.50
CA GLY A 264 -19.66 -1.79 -2.69
C GLY A 264 -18.29 -1.22 -3.09
N TRP A 265 -17.34 -1.24 -2.16
CA TRP A 265 -15.94 -0.88 -2.32
C TRP A 265 -15.08 -2.11 -2.03
N VAL A 266 -14.07 -2.33 -2.87
CA VAL A 266 -13.22 -3.51 -2.83
C VAL A 266 -11.79 -3.03 -3.05
N HIS A 267 -10.97 -3.03 -2.00
CA HIS A 267 -9.52 -3.14 -2.19
C HIS A 267 -9.24 -4.52 -2.74
N HIS A 268 -8.44 -4.59 -3.79
CA HIS A 268 -7.97 -5.85 -4.32
C HIS A 268 -6.52 -6.05 -3.88
N PRO A 269 -6.14 -7.29 -3.51
CA PRO A 269 -4.75 -7.64 -3.29
C PRO A 269 -3.85 -7.14 -4.42
N PRO A 270 -2.63 -6.68 -4.13
CA PRO A 270 -1.67 -6.33 -5.16
C PRO A 270 -1.46 -7.48 -6.15
N VAL A 271 -1.45 -7.15 -7.44
CA VAL A 271 -1.14 -8.12 -8.50
C VAL A 271 0.37 -8.10 -8.74
N MET A 272 1.01 -9.23 -8.46
CA MET A 272 2.40 -9.45 -8.82
C MET A 272 2.48 -9.74 -10.32
N LEU A 273 3.18 -8.88 -11.05
CA LEU A 273 3.48 -9.10 -12.46
C LEU A 273 4.82 -9.82 -12.52
N ASP A 274 4.80 -11.09 -12.92
CA ASP A 274 6.04 -11.82 -13.16
C ASP A 274 6.85 -11.09 -14.25
N GLY A 275 8.15 -10.93 -14.02
CA GLY A 275 9.08 -10.41 -15.02
C GLY A 275 9.16 -11.39 -16.19
N HIS A 276 9.13 -10.87 -17.41
CA HIS A 276 9.56 -11.63 -18.59
C HIS A 276 11.09 -11.68 -18.63
#